data_AF-A0A2D8XJM6-F1
#
_entry.id   AF-A0A2D8XJM6-F1
#
_cell.length_a   1.000
_cell.length_b   1.000
_cell.length_c   1.000
_cell.angle_alpha   90.00
_cell.angle_beta   90.00
_cell.angle_gamma   90.00
#
_symmetry.space_group_name_H-M   'P 1'
#
loop_
_entity.id
_entity.type
_entity.pdbx_description
1 polymer ?
#
loop_
_entity_poly.entity_id
_entity_poly.type
_entity_poly.pdbx_seq_one_letter_code
_entity_poly.pdbx_strand_id
1 'polypeptide(L)'
;MIISCPSCTTKYQVEAAGFMPKGRKVRCAKCGETWHQDPPKDIPKTLDETDEVPVEAKEAAPPPPAKEVVAPAQKAAPASAGSAAVAARRMAAFRKTLTRWRMGQVVGFAGLGLFVGLTLLALYSFKDELVAAWPATASLYAVLNEPVNPQRMEFQNVAYEHQYENGLPVLSITGEVVNVGDARLSVPRVRVGLRDEGQNELYAWTFALPEPALEPSETAEFVTRLSSPPIDARDLEIRFLDQIDEMNP
;
A
#
# COMPACT_ATOMS: atom_id res chain seq x y z
N MET A 1 -7.14 -5.55 29.62
CA MET A 1 -7.02 -6.56 28.55
C MET A 1 -7.08 -5.88 27.18
N ILE A 2 -6.67 -6.56 26.12
CA ILE A 2 -6.86 -6.09 24.73
C ILE A 2 -7.86 -7.03 24.06
N ILE A 3 -8.81 -6.47 23.32
CA ILE A 3 -9.82 -7.20 22.54
C ILE A 3 -9.66 -6.84 21.05
N SER A 4 -9.97 -7.78 20.16
CA SER A 4 -9.84 -7.59 18.71
C SER A 4 -11.19 -7.82 18.05
N CYS A 5 -11.62 -6.90 17.18
CA CYS A 5 -12.83 -7.11 16.38
C CYS A 5 -12.62 -8.23 15.35
N PRO A 6 -13.50 -9.25 15.28
CA PRO A 6 -13.33 -10.36 14.33
C PRO A 6 -13.42 -9.90 12.86
N SER A 7 -14.34 -9.00 12.54
CA SER A 7 -14.63 -8.60 11.14
C SER A 7 -13.69 -7.52 10.57
N CYS A 8 -12.79 -6.92 11.37
CA CYS A 8 -11.87 -5.88 10.87
C CYS A 8 -10.53 -5.75 11.64
N THR A 9 -10.19 -6.76 12.46
CA THR A 9 -8.92 -6.92 13.20
C THR A 9 -8.49 -5.72 14.07
N THR A 10 -9.41 -4.79 14.33
CA THR A 10 -9.12 -3.54 15.05
C THR A 10 -9.08 -3.83 16.55
N LYS A 11 -7.97 -3.42 17.18
CA LYS A 11 -7.65 -3.70 18.59
C LYS A 11 -8.13 -2.57 19.50
N TYR A 12 -8.73 -2.92 20.63
CA TYR A 12 -9.18 -1.99 21.66
C TYR A 12 -8.62 -2.41 23.02
N GLN A 13 -8.14 -1.45 23.81
CA GLN A 13 -7.69 -1.68 25.18
C GLN A 13 -8.84 -1.37 26.15
N VAL A 14 -9.18 -2.33 27.01
CA VAL A 14 -10.37 -2.28 27.87
C VAL A 14 -10.07 -2.84 29.27
N GLU A 15 -10.81 -2.38 30.27
CA GLU A 15 -10.68 -2.84 31.66
C GLU A 15 -11.20 -4.26 31.83
N ALA A 16 -10.45 -5.10 32.55
CA ALA A 16 -10.78 -6.52 32.73
C ALA A 16 -12.04 -6.73 33.58
N ALA A 17 -12.23 -5.91 34.62
CA ALA A 17 -13.37 -6.01 35.54
C ALA A 17 -14.73 -5.88 34.83
N GLY A 18 -14.79 -5.15 33.70
CA GLY A 18 -16.03 -4.98 32.92
C GLY A 18 -16.59 -6.26 32.31
N PHE A 19 -15.82 -7.35 32.24
CA PHE A 19 -16.21 -8.60 31.56
C PHE A 19 -16.53 -9.75 32.53
N MET A 20 -16.45 -9.54 33.84
CA MET A 20 -16.79 -10.56 34.83
C MET A 20 -18.30 -10.56 35.17
N PRO A 21 -18.89 -11.72 35.56
CA PRO A 21 -18.35 -13.08 35.50
C PRO A 21 -18.77 -13.85 34.23
N LYS A 22 -19.68 -13.31 33.40
CA LYS A 22 -20.30 -14.00 32.25
C LYS A 22 -19.91 -13.42 30.88
N GLY A 23 -18.78 -12.72 30.79
CA GLY A 23 -18.38 -11.98 29.58
C GLY A 23 -19.29 -10.78 29.31
N ARG A 24 -19.04 -10.07 28.21
CA ARG A 24 -19.89 -8.94 27.77
C ARG A 24 -20.01 -8.90 26.24
N LYS A 25 -21.20 -8.58 25.73
CA LYS A 25 -21.40 -8.23 24.32
C LYS A 25 -20.83 -6.83 24.04
N VAL A 26 -19.98 -6.71 23.04
CA VAL A 26 -19.25 -5.48 22.67
C VAL A 26 -19.43 -5.16 21.20
N ARG A 27 -19.37 -3.87 20.84
CA ARG A 27 -19.56 -3.39 19.47
C ARG A 27 -18.31 -2.68 18.95
N CYS A 28 -17.91 -2.97 17.72
CA CYS A 28 -16.78 -2.33 17.06
C CYS A 28 -17.14 -0.90 16.65
N ALA A 29 -16.37 0.08 17.12
CA ALA A 29 -16.52 1.48 16.71
C ALA A 29 -16.11 1.75 15.24
N LYS A 30 -15.35 0.83 14.60
CA LYS A 30 -14.87 0.99 13.20
C LYS A 30 -15.81 0.39 12.14
N CYS A 31 -16.39 -0.79 12.40
CA CYS A 31 -17.24 -1.50 11.43
C CYS A 31 -18.66 -1.83 11.94
N GLY A 32 -19.00 -1.49 13.18
CA GLY A 32 -20.33 -1.72 13.75
C GLY A 32 -20.62 -3.16 14.19
N GLU A 33 -19.73 -4.12 13.89
CA GLU A 33 -19.81 -5.54 14.30
C GLU A 33 -20.05 -5.71 15.80
N THR A 34 -20.83 -6.71 16.22
CA THR A 34 -21.23 -6.90 17.63
C THR A 34 -21.04 -8.34 18.11
N TRP A 35 -19.91 -8.62 18.76
CA TRP A 35 -19.52 -9.96 19.23
C TRP A 35 -19.61 -10.10 20.76
N HIS A 36 -19.54 -11.34 21.27
CA HIS A 36 -19.40 -11.61 22.70
C HIS A 36 -17.92 -11.78 23.07
N GLN A 37 -17.50 -11.19 24.19
CA GLN A 37 -16.14 -11.25 24.70
C GLN A 37 -16.11 -11.92 26.07
N ASP A 38 -15.44 -13.06 26.14
CA ASP A 38 -15.15 -13.79 27.39
C ASP A 38 -14.26 -12.95 28.34
N PRO A 39 -14.36 -13.18 29.67
CA PRO A 39 -13.40 -12.62 30.63
C PRO A 39 -11.97 -13.18 30.43
N PRO A 40 -10.94 -12.53 31.01
CA PRO A 40 -9.59 -13.09 31.06
C PRO A 40 -9.58 -14.49 31.69
N LYS A 41 -8.75 -15.40 31.15
CA LYS A 41 -8.74 -16.82 31.55
C LYS A 41 -7.86 -17.12 32.78
N ASP A 42 -7.16 -16.11 33.29
CA ASP A 42 -6.16 -16.24 34.36
C ASP A 42 -6.74 -16.04 35.78
N ILE A 43 -7.82 -16.76 36.10
CA ILE A 43 -8.26 -17.02 37.49
C ILE A 43 -8.66 -18.51 37.58
N PRO A 44 -8.12 -19.30 38.54
CA PRO A 44 -8.46 -20.71 38.68
C PRO A 44 -9.91 -20.89 39.16
N LYS A 45 -10.61 -21.87 38.60
CA LYS A 45 -12.00 -22.19 38.95
C LYS A 45 -12.06 -23.31 40.00
N THR A 46 -12.10 -22.95 41.28
CA THR A 46 -12.48 -23.90 42.34
C THR A 46 -13.06 -23.21 43.59
N LEU A 47 -14.18 -23.79 44.05
CA LEU A 47 -14.79 -23.67 45.38
C LEU A 47 -15.52 -22.37 45.74
N ASP A 48 -16.44 -22.54 46.69
CA ASP A 48 -17.58 -21.69 47.00
C ASP A 48 -17.39 -20.90 48.32
N GLU A 49 -18.41 -20.09 48.63
CA GLU A 49 -18.84 -19.74 50.01
C GLU A 49 -17.84 -19.02 50.93
N THR A 50 -17.97 -17.69 51.05
CA THR A 50 -18.51 -16.99 52.25
C THR A 50 -18.52 -15.48 52.00
N ASP A 51 -19.43 -14.76 52.66
CA ASP A 51 -19.49 -13.30 52.72
C ASP A 51 -18.18 -12.65 53.21
N GLU A 52 -17.87 -11.45 52.69
CA GLU A 52 -18.03 -10.22 53.49
C GLU A 52 -17.95 -8.96 52.61
N VAL A 53 -18.89 -8.05 52.81
CA VAL A 53 -18.88 -6.69 52.23
C VAL A 53 -18.99 -5.69 53.37
N PRO A 54 -17.98 -4.82 53.54
CA PRO A 54 -18.25 -3.42 53.92
C PRO A 54 -18.00 -2.45 52.76
N VAL A 55 -18.77 -1.35 52.75
CA VAL A 55 -18.73 -0.28 51.75
C VAL A 55 -18.45 1.05 52.45
N GLU A 56 -17.41 1.79 52.04
CA GLU A 56 -17.31 3.26 52.20
C GLU A 56 -16.20 3.77 51.25
N ALA A 57 -16.35 4.72 50.32
CA ALA A 57 -17.12 5.97 50.21
C ALA A 57 -16.32 7.25 50.54
N LYS A 58 -15.69 7.80 49.48
CA LYS A 58 -15.72 9.20 48.97
C LYS A 58 -15.51 10.40 49.94
N GLU A 59 -14.85 11.44 49.41
CA GLU A 59 -14.73 12.83 49.93
C GLU A 59 -13.78 13.05 51.14
N ALA A 60 -13.17 14.22 51.36
CA ALA A 60 -13.18 15.52 50.64
C ALA A 60 -11.82 16.29 50.74
N ALA A 61 -11.74 17.46 50.12
CA ALA A 61 -10.70 18.50 50.28
C ALA A 61 -11.29 19.89 49.86
N PRO A 62 -10.65 21.06 50.08
CA PRO A 62 -9.50 21.44 50.93
C PRO A 62 -10.05 22.22 52.18
N PRO A 63 -9.72 23.48 52.61
CA PRO A 63 -8.62 24.45 52.43
C PRO A 63 -7.85 24.84 53.75
N PRO A 64 -6.79 25.67 53.71
CA PRO A 64 -5.97 26.04 54.89
C PRO A 64 -6.18 27.48 55.42
N PRO A 65 -5.75 27.78 56.66
CA PRO A 65 -5.59 29.15 57.18
C PRO A 65 -4.13 29.66 57.23
N ALA A 66 -4.04 31.00 57.31
CA ALA A 66 -2.90 31.90 57.53
C ALA A 66 -1.60 31.33 58.16
N LYS A 67 -0.39 31.63 57.65
CA LYS A 67 0.28 32.96 57.59
C LYS A 67 0.32 33.70 58.93
N GLU A 68 1.43 33.56 59.66
CA GLU A 68 1.86 34.55 60.65
C GLU A 68 3.23 35.12 60.24
N VAL A 69 3.44 36.42 60.46
CA VAL A 69 4.57 37.17 59.88
C VAL A 69 5.44 37.75 61.00
N VAL A 70 6.66 37.22 61.14
CA VAL A 70 7.71 37.85 61.96
C VAL A 70 8.98 37.94 61.12
N ALA A 71 9.26 39.14 60.61
CA ALA A 71 10.47 39.42 59.84
C ALA A 71 11.50 40.17 60.71
N PRO A 72 12.66 39.59 61.04
CA PRO A 72 13.80 40.36 61.53
C PRO A 72 14.43 41.12 60.35
N ALA A 73 14.47 42.45 60.42
CA ALA A 73 15.00 43.29 59.36
C ALA A 73 16.54 43.20 59.27
N GLN A 74 17.07 42.17 58.57
CA GLN A 74 18.48 42.13 58.22
C GLN A 74 18.77 43.14 57.09
N LYS A 75 19.70 44.06 57.39
CA LYS A 75 20.13 45.14 56.50
C LYS A 75 20.70 44.57 55.20
N ALA A 76 20.40 45.22 54.08
CA ALA A 76 21.01 44.89 52.80
C ALA A 76 22.52 45.14 52.83
N ALA A 77 23.32 44.07 52.87
CA ALA A 77 24.72 44.11 52.47
C ALA A 77 24.79 43.93 50.94
N PRO A 78 25.70 44.63 50.23
CA PRO A 78 25.73 44.61 48.78
C PRO A 78 26.12 43.24 48.24
N ALA A 79 25.37 42.75 47.24
CA ALA A 79 25.72 41.53 46.51
C ALA A 79 27.07 41.73 45.81
N SER A 80 28.12 41.08 46.31
CA SER A 80 29.48 41.27 45.79
C SER A 80 29.58 40.78 44.34
N ALA A 81 30.29 41.53 43.50
CA ALA A 81 30.37 41.30 42.05
C ALA A 81 30.84 39.88 41.65
N GLY A 82 31.57 39.20 42.54
CA GLY A 82 31.97 37.79 42.36
C GLY A 82 30.79 36.83 42.23
N SER A 83 29.69 37.05 42.96
CA SER A 83 28.49 36.19 42.90
C SER A 83 27.83 36.24 41.51
N ALA A 84 27.63 37.44 40.97
CA ALA A 84 27.12 37.65 39.62
C ALA A 84 28.06 37.07 38.54
N ALA A 85 29.37 37.26 38.69
CA ALA A 85 30.37 36.73 37.76
C ALA A 85 30.41 35.18 37.73
N VAL A 86 30.25 34.52 38.88
CA VAL A 86 30.19 33.05 38.98
C VAL A 86 28.87 32.52 38.42
N ALA A 87 27.74 33.18 38.68
CA ALA A 87 26.45 32.82 38.10
C ALA A 87 26.45 32.95 36.56
N ALA A 88 26.99 34.05 36.03
CA ALA A 88 27.14 34.29 34.60
C ALA A 88 28.02 33.23 33.92
N ARG A 89 29.17 32.88 34.53
CA ARG A 89 30.04 31.78 34.03
C ARG A 89 29.31 30.43 34.01
N ARG A 90 28.51 30.10 35.02
CA ARG A 90 27.71 28.85 35.05
C ARG A 90 26.66 28.82 33.93
N MET A 91 25.91 29.90 33.71
CA MET A 91 24.93 29.97 32.60
C MET A 91 25.59 29.92 31.22
N ALA A 92 26.74 30.58 31.04
CA ALA A 92 27.48 30.59 29.77
C ALA A 92 28.01 29.19 29.39
N ALA A 93 28.44 28.39 30.37
CA ALA A 93 28.82 27.00 30.16
C ALA A 93 27.63 26.14 29.69
N PHE A 94 26.48 26.27 30.37
CA PHE A 94 25.24 25.53 30.03
C PHE A 94 24.70 25.84 28.62
N ARG A 95 24.80 27.10 28.17
CA ARG A 95 24.39 27.48 26.80
C ARG A 95 25.24 26.84 25.70
N LYS A 96 26.54 26.57 25.95
CA LYS A 96 27.44 25.95 24.96
C LYS A 96 27.25 24.44 24.79
N THR A 97 26.70 23.73 25.78
CA THR A 97 26.35 22.30 25.64
C THR A 97 25.05 22.09 24.86
N LEU A 98 24.00 22.87 25.12
CA LEU A 98 22.72 22.71 24.39
C LEU A 98 22.84 22.97 22.88
N THR A 99 23.62 23.97 22.45
CA THR A 99 23.81 24.23 21.01
C THR A 99 24.59 23.12 20.31
N ARG A 100 25.62 22.54 20.95
CA ARG A 100 26.33 21.37 20.40
C ARG A 100 25.42 20.15 20.25
N TRP A 101 24.56 19.89 21.24
CA TRP A 101 23.61 18.77 21.19
C TRP A 101 22.59 18.93 20.07
N ARG A 102 22.00 20.13 19.92
CA ARG A 102 21.09 20.45 18.80
C ARG A 102 21.79 20.37 17.43
N MET A 103 23.05 20.79 17.32
CA MET A 103 23.80 20.69 16.05
C MET A 103 23.95 19.23 15.61
N GLY A 104 24.27 18.32 16.53
CA GLY A 104 24.39 16.89 16.25
C GLY A 104 23.07 16.27 15.79
N GLN A 105 21.94 16.68 16.38
CA GLN A 105 20.61 16.27 15.93
C GLN A 105 20.31 16.75 14.50
N VAL A 106 20.61 18.02 14.17
CA VAL A 106 20.38 18.57 12.82
C VAL A 106 21.21 17.83 11.76
N VAL A 107 22.49 17.54 12.03
CA VAL A 107 23.33 16.74 11.11
C VAL A 107 22.80 15.31 10.95
N GLY A 108 22.34 14.68 12.04
CA GLY A 108 21.73 13.36 12.00
C GLY A 108 20.46 13.30 11.16
N PHE A 109 19.54 14.26 11.35
CA PHE A 109 18.31 14.35 10.55
C PHE A 109 18.58 14.72 9.08
N ALA A 110 19.57 15.58 8.80
CA ALA A 110 19.98 15.88 7.43
C ALA A 110 20.56 14.64 6.72
N GLY A 111 21.43 13.87 7.40
CA GLY A 111 21.96 12.63 6.87
C GLY A 111 20.89 11.55 6.66
N LEU A 112 19.93 11.42 7.57
CA LEU A 112 18.80 10.51 7.42
C LEU A 112 17.89 10.92 6.26
N GLY A 113 17.57 12.21 6.14
CA GLY A 113 16.77 12.75 5.02
C GLY A 113 17.45 12.53 3.67
N LEU A 114 18.77 12.72 3.60
CA LEU A 114 19.57 12.41 2.41
C LEU A 114 19.56 10.91 2.07
N PHE A 115 19.74 10.04 3.07
CA PHE A 115 19.71 8.59 2.87
C PHE A 115 18.34 8.09 2.39
N VAL A 116 17.24 8.58 2.99
CA VAL A 116 15.88 8.25 2.56
C VAL A 116 15.61 8.81 1.15
N GLY A 117 16.02 10.05 0.88
CA GLY A 117 15.87 10.67 -0.44
C GLY A 117 16.62 9.92 -1.55
N LEU A 118 17.87 9.52 -1.30
CA LEU A 118 18.66 8.70 -2.23
C LEU A 118 18.07 7.30 -2.41
N THR A 119 17.52 6.70 -1.35
CA THR A 119 16.86 5.39 -1.42
C THR A 119 15.58 5.45 -2.25
N LEU A 120 14.76 6.49 -2.07
CA LEU A 120 13.55 6.73 -2.88
C LEU A 120 13.90 7.06 -4.34
N LEU A 121 14.97 7.82 -4.57
CA LEU A 121 15.46 8.11 -5.92
C LEU A 121 15.96 6.84 -6.63
N ALA A 122 16.70 5.97 -5.92
CA ALA A 122 17.14 4.68 -6.46
C ALA A 122 15.94 3.75 -6.77
N LEU A 123 14.96 3.66 -5.86
CA LEU A 123 13.73 2.90 -6.10
C LEU A 123 12.94 3.41 -7.32
N TYR A 124 12.97 4.72 -7.59
CA TYR A 124 12.35 5.31 -8.77
C TYR A 124 13.15 5.02 -10.05
N SER A 125 14.48 5.11 -10.01
CA SER A 125 15.34 4.89 -11.19
C SER A 125 15.54 3.43 -11.58
N PHE A 126 15.52 2.49 -10.63
CA PHE A 126 15.67 1.05 -10.91
C PHE A 126 14.34 0.29 -11.01
N LYS A 127 13.21 1.01 -11.16
CA LYS A 127 11.85 0.45 -11.15
C LYS A 127 11.64 -0.68 -12.18
N ASP A 128 12.27 -0.56 -13.36
CA ASP A 128 12.05 -1.47 -14.48
C ASP A 128 12.93 -2.74 -14.39
N GLU A 129 14.09 -2.64 -13.74
CA GLU A 129 15.06 -3.74 -13.63
C GLU A 129 14.74 -4.67 -12.44
N LEU A 130 14.11 -4.15 -11.37
CA LEU A 130 13.64 -4.97 -10.24
C LEU A 130 12.56 -6.00 -10.65
N VAL A 131 11.71 -5.65 -11.63
CA VAL A 131 10.58 -6.50 -12.06
C VAL A 131 11.05 -7.81 -12.68
N ALA A 132 12.20 -7.81 -13.37
CA ALA A 132 12.79 -9.00 -13.97
C ALA A 132 13.35 -10.01 -12.94
N ALA A 133 13.70 -9.56 -11.72
CA ALA A 133 14.39 -10.38 -10.74
C ALA A 133 13.46 -11.21 -9.82
N TRP A 134 12.23 -10.75 -9.56
CA TRP A 134 11.28 -11.42 -8.65
C TRP A 134 9.84 -11.44 -9.22
N PRO A 135 9.47 -12.46 -10.04
CA PRO A 135 8.11 -12.59 -10.56
C PRO A 135 7.06 -12.82 -9.46
N ALA A 136 7.46 -13.32 -8.28
CA ALA A 136 6.57 -13.54 -7.14
C ALA A 136 5.90 -12.26 -6.61
N THR A 137 6.48 -11.08 -6.84
CA THR A 137 5.87 -9.79 -6.43
C THR A 137 4.89 -9.20 -7.46
N ALA A 138 4.81 -9.73 -8.69
CA ALA A 138 3.94 -9.18 -9.74
C ALA A 138 2.46 -9.15 -9.33
N SER A 139 1.99 -10.17 -8.61
CA SER A 139 0.63 -10.27 -8.06
C SER A 139 0.30 -9.18 -7.03
N LEU A 140 1.32 -8.58 -6.38
CA LEU A 140 1.15 -7.50 -5.41
C LEU A 140 1.16 -6.12 -6.08
N TYR A 141 1.84 -5.98 -7.22
CA TYR A 141 1.84 -4.77 -8.05
C TYR A 141 0.62 -4.65 -8.97
N ALA A 142 -0.08 -5.76 -9.27
CA ALA A 142 -1.32 -5.75 -10.06
C ALA A 142 -2.41 -4.81 -9.52
N VAL A 143 -2.37 -4.47 -8.23
CA VAL A 143 -3.28 -3.49 -7.58
C VAL A 143 -3.05 -2.04 -8.06
N LEU A 144 -1.92 -1.75 -8.71
CA LEU A 144 -1.62 -0.45 -9.31
C LEU A 144 -2.00 -0.33 -10.80
N ASN A 145 -2.70 -1.33 -11.36
CA ASN A 145 -3.47 -1.23 -12.61
C ASN A 145 -2.71 -0.70 -13.84
N GLU A 146 -1.43 -1.04 -13.99
CA GLU A 146 -0.71 -0.91 -15.27
C GLU A 146 -0.45 -2.34 -15.79
N PRO A 147 -0.98 -2.73 -16.96
CA PRO A 147 -0.75 -4.07 -17.50
C PRO A 147 0.72 -4.18 -17.95
N VAL A 148 1.53 -4.90 -17.16
CA VAL A 148 2.92 -5.18 -17.55
C VAL A 148 2.95 -5.95 -18.87
N ASN A 149 3.46 -5.30 -19.91
CA ASN A 149 3.57 -5.85 -21.26
C ASN A 149 4.99 -6.41 -21.47
N PRO A 150 5.23 -7.71 -21.23
CA PRO A 150 6.57 -8.29 -21.34
C PRO A 150 7.10 -8.31 -22.78
N GLN A 151 6.19 -8.32 -23.75
CA GLN A 151 6.49 -8.35 -25.19
C GLN A 151 6.94 -6.97 -25.71
N ARG A 152 6.61 -5.88 -24.98
CA ARG A 152 6.89 -4.47 -25.35
C ARG A 152 6.38 -4.09 -26.76
N MET A 153 5.30 -4.75 -27.18
CA MET A 153 4.54 -4.43 -28.40
C MET A 153 3.08 -4.20 -28.04
N GLU A 154 2.47 -3.17 -28.60
CA GLU A 154 1.07 -2.80 -28.31
C GLU A 154 0.23 -2.85 -29.59
N PHE A 155 -0.99 -3.39 -29.48
CA PHE A 155 -1.99 -3.28 -30.52
C PHE A 155 -2.69 -1.92 -30.44
N GLN A 156 -2.57 -1.10 -31.47
CA GLN A 156 -3.21 0.22 -31.56
C GLN A 156 -4.22 0.26 -32.71
N ASN A 157 -5.19 1.18 -32.62
CA ASN A 157 -6.21 1.45 -33.65
C ASN A 157 -6.98 0.21 -34.17
N VAL A 158 -7.10 -0.84 -33.35
CA VAL A 158 -7.78 -2.09 -33.74
C VAL A 158 -9.27 -1.86 -33.95
N ALA A 159 -9.74 -2.14 -35.16
CA ALA A 159 -11.13 -2.09 -35.57
C ALA A 159 -11.52 -3.37 -36.31
N TYR A 160 -12.82 -3.71 -36.28
CA TYR A 160 -13.37 -4.83 -37.02
C TYR A 160 -14.68 -4.41 -37.71
N GLU A 161 -14.89 -4.91 -38.93
CA GLU A 161 -16.08 -4.62 -39.73
C GLU A 161 -16.60 -5.90 -40.41
N HIS A 162 -17.92 -6.06 -40.39
CA HIS A 162 -18.61 -7.11 -41.14
C HIS A 162 -18.97 -6.60 -42.54
N GLN A 163 -18.15 -6.98 -43.53
CA GLN A 163 -18.35 -6.66 -44.94
C GLN A 163 -19.04 -7.83 -45.67
N TYR A 164 -19.53 -7.59 -46.89
CA TYR A 164 -20.10 -8.62 -47.76
C TYR A 164 -19.36 -8.66 -49.09
N GLU A 165 -18.41 -9.58 -49.24
CA GLU A 165 -17.71 -9.79 -50.52
C GLU A 165 -18.44 -10.86 -51.33
N ASN A 166 -18.93 -10.49 -52.53
CA ASN A 166 -19.67 -11.38 -53.45
C ASN A 166 -20.91 -12.07 -52.82
N GLY A 167 -21.50 -11.45 -51.80
CA GLY A 167 -22.66 -11.99 -51.06
C GLY A 167 -22.31 -12.93 -49.90
N LEU A 168 -21.03 -13.23 -49.66
CA LEU A 168 -20.57 -13.93 -48.46
C LEU A 168 -20.21 -12.91 -47.37
N PRO A 169 -20.60 -13.15 -46.09
CA PRO A 169 -20.14 -12.30 -45.00
C PRO A 169 -18.65 -12.53 -44.76
N VAL A 170 -17.90 -11.43 -44.62
CA VAL A 170 -16.46 -11.43 -44.33
C VAL A 170 -16.22 -10.51 -43.13
N LEU A 171 -15.59 -11.04 -42.09
CA LEU A 171 -15.07 -10.24 -40.99
C LEU A 171 -13.69 -9.70 -41.39
N SER A 172 -13.59 -8.39 -41.62
CA SER A 172 -12.32 -7.70 -41.85
C SER A 172 -11.86 -7.06 -40.54
N ILE A 173 -10.62 -7.31 -40.14
CA ILE A 173 -10.00 -6.76 -38.94
C ILE A 173 -8.75 -5.99 -39.35
N THR A 174 -8.63 -4.75 -38.88
CA THR A 174 -7.58 -3.80 -39.21
C THR A 174 -6.98 -3.24 -37.93
N GLY A 175 -5.67 -3.02 -37.90
CA GLY A 175 -5.03 -2.35 -36.78
C GLY A 175 -3.54 -2.15 -36.98
N GLU A 176 -2.89 -1.68 -35.93
CA GLU A 176 -1.46 -1.39 -35.88
C GLU A 176 -0.79 -2.20 -34.75
N VAL A 177 0.47 -2.57 -34.95
CA VAL A 177 1.37 -3.06 -33.90
C VAL A 177 2.51 -2.07 -33.76
N VAL A 178 2.68 -1.52 -32.56
CA VAL A 178 3.71 -0.51 -32.24
C VAL A 178 4.75 -1.11 -31.30
N ASN A 179 6.03 -0.95 -31.63
CA ASN A 179 7.12 -1.26 -30.70
C ASN A 179 7.24 -0.16 -29.64
N VAL A 180 6.69 -0.39 -28.45
CA VAL A 180 6.78 0.52 -27.30
C VAL A 180 8.06 0.31 -26.47
N GLY A 181 8.99 -0.51 -26.96
CA GLY A 181 10.30 -0.76 -26.39
C GLY A 181 11.38 0.23 -26.85
N ASP A 182 12.53 0.13 -26.18
CA ASP A 182 13.75 0.93 -26.37
C ASP A 182 14.78 0.28 -27.32
N ALA A 183 14.50 -0.95 -27.78
CA ALA A 183 15.35 -1.73 -28.67
C ALA A 183 14.54 -2.28 -29.86
N ARG A 184 15.24 -2.71 -30.92
CA ARG A 184 14.63 -3.43 -32.02
C ARG A 184 14.10 -4.79 -31.55
N LEU A 185 12.83 -5.10 -31.83
CA LEU A 185 12.18 -6.35 -31.42
C LEU A 185 11.65 -7.10 -32.65
N SER A 186 11.72 -8.43 -32.64
CA SER A 186 11.06 -9.26 -33.67
C SER A 186 9.56 -9.34 -33.37
N VAL A 187 8.72 -9.18 -34.39
CA VAL A 187 7.26 -9.19 -34.23
C VAL A 187 6.77 -10.63 -34.05
N PRO A 188 6.13 -10.97 -32.91
CA PRO A 188 5.55 -12.29 -32.72
C PRO A 188 4.38 -12.53 -33.69
N ARG A 189 4.06 -13.80 -33.95
CA ARG A 189 2.81 -14.15 -34.62
C ARG A 189 1.61 -13.68 -33.81
N VAL A 190 0.54 -13.29 -34.49
CA VAL A 190 -0.70 -12.81 -33.87
C VAL A 190 -1.79 -13.87 -34.06
N ARG A 191 -2.43 -14.29 -32.96
CA ARG A 191 -3.65 -15.10 -32.98
C ARG A 191 -4.86 -14.18 -32.81
N VAL A 192 -5.88 -14.40 -33.64
CA VAL A 192 -7.24 -13.89 -33.41
C VAL A 192 -8.12 -15.06 -33.02
N GLY A 193 -8.87 -14.92 -31.93
CA GLY A 193 -9.89 -15.86 -31.47
C GLY A 193 -11.26 -15.21 -31.47
N LEU A 194 -12.27 -15.90 -31.99
CA LEU A 194 -13.68 -15.51 -31.91
C LEU A 194 -14.37 -16.34 -30.85
N ARG A 195 -15.04 -15.68 -29.92
CA ARG A 195 -15.68 -16.30 -28.75
C ARG A 195 -17.19 -16.10 -28.74
N ASP A 196 -17.90 -17.06 -28.14
CA ASP A 196 -19.32 -16.92 -27.83
C ASP A 196 -19.55 -16.07 -26.55
N GLU A 197 -20.82 -15.86 -26.19
CA GLU A 197 -21.22 -15.18 -24.95
C GLU A 197 -20.72 -15.88 -23.66
N GLY A 198 -20.41 -17.18 -23.75
CA GLY A 198 -19.83 -17.99 -22.68
C GLY A 198 -18.30 -17.99 -22.62
N GLN A 199 -17.63 -17.17 -23.45
CA GLN A 199 -16.16 -17.12 -23.62
C GLN A 199 -15.51 -18.40 -24.20
N ASN A 200 -16.27 -19.29 -24.84
CA ASN A 200 -15.73 -20.45 -25.55
C ASN A 200 -15.14 -20.01 -26.90
N GLU A 201 -13.90 -20.40 -27.22
CA GLU A 201 -13.29 -20.14 -28.54
C GLU A 201 -14.01 -20.99 -29.62
N LEU A 202 -14.81 -20.33 -30.47
CA LEU A 202 -15.55 -20.94 -31.57
C LEU A 202 -14.66 -21.20 -32.80
N TYR A 203 -13.73 -20.28 -33.04
CA TYR A 203 -12.78 -20.33 -34.15
C TYR A 203 -11.58 -19.44 -33.84
N ALA A 204 -10.39 -19.84 -34.28
CA ALA A 204 -9.20 -19.00 -34.21
C ALA A 204 -8.26 -19.25 -35.38
N TRP A 205 -7.47 -18.23 -35.72
CA TRP A 205 -6.42 -18.31 -36.73
C TRP A 205 -5.20 -17.48 -36.32
N THR A 206 -4.07 -17.80 -36.94
CA THR A 206 -2.78 -17.16 -36.67
C THR A 206 -2.22 -16.55 -37.95
N PHE A 207 -1.79 -15.29 -37.89
CA PHE A 207 -1.06 -14.63 -38.96
C PHE A 207 0.29 -14.09 -38.49
N ALA A 208 1.10 -13.62 -39.43
CA ALA A 208 2.32 -12.86 -39.18
C ALA A 208 2.19 -11.51 -39.88
N LEU A 209 2.78 -10.47 -39.34
CA LEU A 209 2.79 -9.14 -39.95
C LEU A 209 3.75 -9.09 -41.15
N PRO A 210 3.60 -8.12 -42.08
CA PRO A 210 4.53 -7.95 -43.19
C PRO A 210 5.95 -7.66 -42.70
N GLU A 211 6.08 -6.87 -41.63
CA GLU A 211 7.30 -6.51 -40.93
C GLU A 211 7.66 -7.60 -39.89
N PRO A 212 8.76 -8.36 -40.06
CA PRO A 212 9.15 -9.41 -39.11
C PRO A 212 9.85 -8.86 -37.85
N ALA A 213 10.25 -7.60 -37.85
CA ALA A 213 10.89 -6.90 -36.74
C ALA A 213 10.72 -5.38 -36.87
N LEU A 214 10.51 -4.72 -35.74
CA LEU A 214 10.27 -3.28 -35.62
C LEU A 214 11.39 -2.60 -34.83
N GLU A 215 11.87 -1.46 -35.30
CA GLU A 215 12.72 -0.53 -34.55
C GLU A 215 11.94 0.17 -33.42
N PRO A 216 12.60 0.84 -32.44
CA PRO A 216 11.91 1.56 -31.36
C PRO A 216 10.93 2.62 -31.88
N SER A 217 9.70 2.60 -31.37
CA SER A 217 8.57 3.43 -31.84
C SER A 217 8.20 3.28 -33.32
N GLU A 218 8.61 2.20 -33.98
CA GLU A 218 8.12 1.84 -35.32
C GLU A 218 6.77 1.13 -35.23
N THR A 219 5.92 1.36 -36.24
CA THR A 219 4.56 0.82 -36.36
C THR A 219 4.44 -0.04 -37.61
N ALA A 220 3.83 -1.22 -37.47
CA ALA A 220 3.41 -2.07 -38.59
C ALA A 220 1.87 -2.12 -38.68
N GLU A 221 1.31 -1.84 -39.85
CA GLU A 221 -0.12 -2.00 -40.13
C GLU A 221 -0.45 -3.46 -40.45
N PHE A 222 -1.59 -3.96 -40.00
CA PHE A 222 -2.10 -5.28 -40.37
C PHE A 222 -3.56 -5.25 -40.79
N VAL A 223 -3.88 -6.09 -41.78
CA VAL A 223 -5.24 -6.39 -42.21
C VAL A 223 -5.38 -7.90 -42.30
N THR A 224 -6.36 -8.46 -41.59
CA THR A 224 -6.70 -9.89 -41.66
C THR A 224 -8.19 -10.06 -41.92
N ARG A 225 -8.58 -11.13 -42.60
CA ARG A 225 -9.95 -11.36 -43.06
C ARG A 225 -10.37 -12.81 -42.84
N LEU A 226 -11.54 -13.01 -42.24
CA LEU A 226 -12.19 -14.31 -42.12
C LEU A 226 -13.48 -14.34 -42.93
N SER A 227 -13.52 -15.19 -43.96
CA SER A 227 -14.73 -15.49 -44.72
C SER A 227 -15.65 -16.40 -43.91
N SER A 228 -16.95 -16.10 -43.90
CA SER A 228 -17.99 -16.84 -43.16
C SER A 228 -17.68 -17.01 -41.66
N PRO A 229 -17.54 -15.91 -40.90
CA PRO A 229 -17.33 -15.98 -39.44
C PRO A 229 -18.51 -16.69 -38.73
N PRO A 230 -18.27 -17.37 -37.59
CA PRO A 230 -19.35 -18.00 -36.81
C PRO A 230 -20.41 -16.99 -36.36
N ILE A 231 -21.69 -17.26 -36.65
CA ILE A 231 -22.81 -16.34 -36.36
C ILE A 231 -23.06 -16.11 -34.85
N ASP A 232 -22.59 -17.06 -34.03
CA ASP A 232 -22.69 -17.03 -32.57
C ASP A 232 -21.50 -16.31 -31.90
N ALA A 233 -20.52 -15.83 -32.68
CA ALA A 233 -19.44 -15.00 -32.16
C ALA A 233 -20.00 -13.68 -31.60
N ARG A 234 -19.59 -13.34 -30.38
CA ARG A 234 -19.95 -12.10 -29.65
C ARG A 234 -18.74 -11.30 -29.22
N ASP A 235 -17.58 -11.94 -29.12
CA ASP A 235 -16.35 -11.36 -28.62
C ASP A 235 -15.16 -11.75 -29.52
N LEU A 236 -14.13 -10.89 -29.54
CA LEU A 236 -12.95 -11.00 -30.40
C LEU A 236 -11.70 -10.73 -29.55
N GLU A 237 -10.92 -11.79 -29.33
CA GLU A 237 -9.60 -11.70 -28.72
C GLU A 237 -8.54 -11.55 -29.81
N ILE A 238 -7.60 -10.62 -29.62
CA ILE A 238 -6.36 -10.53 -30.38
C ILE A 238 -5.17 -10.61 -29.41
N ARG A 239 -4.24 -11.54 -29.66
CA ARG A 239 -3.05 -11.71 -28.81
C ARG A 239 -1.81 -12.04 -29.64
N PHE A 240 -0.66 -11.60 -29.15
CA PHE A 240 0.61 -12.17 -29.58
C PHE A 240 0.72 -13.63 -29.10
N LEU A 241 1.34 -14.48 -29.92
CA LEU A 241 1.79 -15.81 -29.52
C LEU A 241 3.19 -15.70 -28.94
N ASP A 242 3.39 -16.21 -27.73
CA ASP A 242 4.73 -16.37 -27.18
C ASP A 242 5.49 -17.48 -27.95
N GLN A 243 6.82 -17.41 -27.97
CA GLN A 243 7.65 -18.43 -28.63
C GLN A 243 7.44 -19.86 -28.10
N ILE A 244 6.82 -20.00 -26.92
CA ILE A 244 6.45 -21.30 -26.32
C ILE A 244 5.19 -21.87 -27.00
N ASP A 245 4.18 -21.04 -27.29
CA ASP A 245 3.01 -21.44 -28.09
C ASP A 245 3.41 -21.80 -29.52
N GLU A 246 4.35 -21.06 -30.12
CA GLU A 246 4.83 -21.29 -31.50
C GLU A 246 5.54 -22.66 -31.68
N MET A 247 5.95 -23.32 -30.59
CA MET A 247 6.51 -24.68 -30.60
C MET A 247 5.47 -25.81 -30.52
N ASN A 248 4.19 -25.52 -30.24
CA ASN A 248 3.14 -26.53 -30.08
C ASN A 248 1.81 -26.06 -30.76
N PRO A 249 1.69 -26.24 -32.08
CA PRO A 249 0.57 -25.72 -32.89
C PRO A 249 -0.75 -26.50 -32.75
#